data_AF-A0A923Q4E5-F1
#
_entry.id   AF-A0A923Q4E5-F1
#
_cell.length_a   1.000
_cell.length_b   1.000
_cell.length_c   1.000
_cell.angle_alpha   90.00
_cell.angle_beta   90.00
_cell.angle_gamma   90.00
#
_symmetry.space_group_name_H-M   'P 1'
#
loop_
_entity.id
_entity.type
_entity.pdbx_description
1 polymer ?
#
loop_
_entity_poly.entity_id
_entity_poly.type
_entity_poly.pdbx_seq_one_letter_code
_entity_poly.pdbx_strand_id
1 'polypeptide(L)'
;MTRHRLLPLACALLLPLTACGSDPRPSASPDSAVSTPSAVAVTSAGPSASPAASGTTPSPSGSRPAAQRAASPTTTAAPDQTRNSGTAAPTTAASTSAPISTAAGQYTYTAKGTVTVGTPQPVDGKATLTVDPVAGGQQHSVLEGDQGRTEQDVVLRSDGRFLASLDLTNPAFSKQFRPDPPVLLLPAPATVGRSWTWRATSTDSKTNAEASNQVVRRETLTVNGEKVTCAVVETTLVLSGDIAYRGTTTTWVSDRYRLPVKDRSRGSGTVNGVAFSTDITTALQSTRPA
;
A
#
# COMPACT_ATOMS: atom_id res chain seq x y z
N MET A 1 24.80 -7.12 -32.08
CA MET A 1 24.38 -7.63 -30.76
C MET A 1 23.79 -6.49 -29.95
N THR A 2 22.47 -6.33 -30.02
CA THR A 2 21.73 -5.27 -29.34
C THR A 2 21.61 -5.63 -27.86
N ARG A 3 22.34 -4.93 -26.99
CA ARG A 3 22.20 -5.14 -25.54
C ARG A 3 20.82 -4.61 -25.13
N HIS A 4 19.83 -5.50 -25.04
CA HIS A 4 18.56 -5.19 -24.41
C HIS A 4 18.86 -4.83 -22.95
N ARG A 5 18.75 -3.53 -22.63
CA ARG A 5 18.77 -3.07 -21.25
C ARG A 5 17.51 -3.62 -20.60
N LEU A 6 17.66 -4.65 -19.78
CA LEU A 6 16.63 -5.11 -18.85
C LEU A 6 16.28 -3.91 -17.96
N LEU A 7 15.10 -3.31 -18.19
CA LEU A 7 14.60 -2.27 -17.30
C LEU A 7 14.28 -2.92 -15.95
N PRO A 8 14.83 -2.38 -14.85
CA PRO A 8 14.67 -2.96 -13.53
C PRO A 8 13.25 -2.76 -13.02
N LEU A 9 12.67 -3.88 -12.62
CA LEU A 9 11.27 -4.08 -12.27
C LEU A 9 10.97 -3.60 -10.86
N ALA A 10 10.30 -2.46 -10.71
CA ALA A 10 9.98 -1.93 -9.41
C ALA A 10 8.49 -2.08 -9.06
N CYS A 11 8.19 -3.18 -8.39
CA CYS A 11 7.08 -3.44 -7.47
C CYS A 11 5.88 -2.47 -7.47
N ALA A 12 4.91 -2.72 -8.36
CA ALA A 12 3.60 -2.05 -8.41
C ALA A 12 2.55 -2.67 -7.47
N LEU A 13 2.95 -3.48 -6.48
CA LEU A 13 2.08 -4.58 -6.06
C LEU A 13 1.23 -4.40 -4.81
N LEU A 14 1.46 -3.42 -3.94
CA LEU A 14 0.36 -2.85 -3.15
C LEU A 14 0.78 -1.45 -2.81
N LEU A 15 0.43 -0.55 -3.72
CA LEU A 15 -0.04 0.76 -3.37
C LEU A 15 -0.97 1.28 -4.43
N PRO A 16 -1.79 2.29 -4.10
CA PRO A 16 -2.11 3.25 -5.11
C PRO A 16 -0.79 3.86 -5.64
N LEU A 17 -0.33 3.28 -6.75
CA LEU A 17 0.14 4.01 -7.91
C LEU A 17 1.50 4.73 -7.76
N THR A 18 2.58 4.02 -8.10
CA THR A 18 3.92 4.62 -8.27
C THR A 18 4.64 4.11 -9.53
N ALA A 19 4.96 5.02 -10.46
CA ALA A 19 5.75 4.73 -11.67
C ALA A 19 6.90 5.73 -11.83
N CYS A 20 7.99 5.25 -12.41
CA CYS A 20 9.35 5.59 -12.03
C CYS A 20 10.25 5.53 -13.27
N GLY A 21 10.66 6.70 -13.76
CA GLY A 21 11.40 6.87 -15.00
C GLY A 21 12.90 6.97 -14.84
N SER A 22 13.61 6.84 -15.94
CA SER A 22 14.98 7.30 -16.12
C SER A 22 15.09 7.72 -17.59
N ASP A 23 15.32 9.02 -17.83
CA ASP A 23 15.49 9.51 -19.20
C ASP A 23 16.76 8.92 -19.84
N PRO A 24 16.70 8.45 -21.10
CA PRO A 24 17.89 8.04 -21.83
C PRO A 24 18.73 9.27 -22.18
N ARG A 25 19.83 9.50 -21.45
CA ARG A 25 20.85 10.48 -21.87
C ARG A 25 21.48 10.05 -23.21
N PRO A 26 21.66 10.96 -24.18
CA PRO A 26 22.42 10.67 -25.38
C PRO A 26 23.89 10.39 -25.03
N SER A 27 24.38 9.23 -25.48
CA SER A 27 25.75 8.76 -25.27
C SER A 27 26.71 9.53 -26.19
N ALA A 28 27.60 10.33 -25.62
CA ALA A 28 28.78 10.83 -26.32
C ALA A 28 29.90 9.78 -26.28
N SER A 29 30.60 9.62 -27.41
CA SER A 29 31.70 8.67 -27.63
C SER A 29 32.92 8.89 -26.71
N PRO A 30 33.75 7.85 -26.49
CA PRO A 30 34.86 7.90 -25.56
C PRO A 30 36.10 8.51 -26.22
N ASP A 31 36.83 9.34 -25.47
CA ASP A 31 38.22 9.63 -25.78
C ASP A 31 39.11 9.29 -24.60
N SER A 32 40.30 8.83 -24.95
CA SER A 32 41.17 7.98 -24.15
C SER A 32 41.92 8.74 -23.06
N ALA A 33 42.15 8.10 -21.90
CA ALA A 33 43.40 8.29 -21.16
C ALA A 33 43.70 7.07 -20.26
N VAL A 34 44.82 6.44 -20.58
CA VAL A 34 45.53 5.39 -19.86
C VAL A 34 46.08 5.92 -18.54
N SER A 35 46.00 5.14 -17.46
CA SER A 35 46.94 5.20 -16.33
C SER A 35 47.06 3.84 -15.66
N THR A 36 48.31 3.38 -15.60
CA THR A 36 48.87 2.14 -15.06
C THR A 36 48.93 2.11 -13.53
N PRO A 37 49.22 0.93 -12.91
CA PRO A 37 48.81 0.62 -11.54
C PRO A 37 49.87 0.97 -10.49
N SER A 38 49.44 1.03 -9.23
CA SER A 38 50.34 0.86 -8.08
C SER A 38 49.84 -0.25 -7.17
N ALA A 39 50.71 -1.23 -6.99
CA ALA A 39 50.61 -2.35 -6.08
C ALA A 39 50.90 -1.88 -4.65
N VAL A 40 50.16 -2.42 -3.69
CA VAL A 40 50.66 -2.61 -2.32
C VAL A 40 50.12 -3.93 -1.81
N ALA A 41 51.05 -4.83 -1.51
CA ALA A 41 50.81 -6.09 -0.81
C ALA A 41 50.90 -5.85 0.69
N VAL A 42 49.94 -6.36 1.48
CA VAL A 42 50.13 -6.65 2.92
C VAL A 42 49.27 -7.84 3.35
N THR A 43 49.96 -8.96 3.54
CA THR A 43 49.95 -9.88 4.71
C THR A 43 48.63 -10.39 5.32
N SER A 44 48.51 -11.72 5.26
CA SER A 44 47.58 -12.59 5.97
C SER A 44 48.10 -13.06 7.33
N ALA A 45 47.25 -13.04 8.37
CA ALA A 45 47.22 -13.89 9.58
C ALA A 45 45.97 -13.45 10.39
N GLY A 46 45.11 -14.24 11.00
CA GLY A 46 44.90 -15.66 11.24
C GLY A 46 43.51 -15.78 11.95
N PRO A 47 43.01 -16.99 12.25
CA PRO A 47 41.65 -17.18 12.77
C PRO A 47 41.59 -16.93 14.28
N SER A 48 40.48 -16.35 14.75
CA SER A 48 40.13 -16.36 16.18
C SER A 48 38.76 -17.00 16.34
N ALA A 49 38.73 -18.04 17.17
CA ALA A 49 37.59 -18.90 17.45
C ALA A 49 37.01 -18.62 18.84
N SER A 50 35.72 -18.97 18.99
CA SER A 50 34.97 -19.29 20.21
C SER A 50 34.52 -18.15 21.15
N PRO A 51 33.47 -18.35 21.99
CA PRO A 51 32.61 -19.54 22.13
C PRO A 51 31.08 -19.26 22.05
N ALA A 52 30.34 -20.37 22.00
CA ALA A 52 28.90 -20.45 22.21
C ALA A 52 28.47 -20.03 23.62
N ALA A 53 27.34 -19.35 23.74
CA ALA A 53 26.62 -19.17 24.99
C ALA A 53 25.20 -19.72 24.83
N SER A 54 24.99 -20.90 25.40
CA SER A 54 23.70 -21.50 25.68
C SER A 54 23.01 -20.72 26.80
N GLY A 55 21.79 -20.23 26.56
CA GLY A 55 20.96 -19.57 27.55
C GLY A 55 19.52 -20.03 27.42
N THR A 56 19.22 -21.18 27.99
CA THR A 56 17.85 -21.68 28.22
C THR A 56 17.25 -20.98 29.44
N THR A 57 16.16 -20.24 29.24
CA THR A 57 15.29 -19.75 30.31
C THR A 57 13.96 -20.52 30.28
N PRO A 58 13.55 -21.16 31.38
CA PRO A 58 12.23 -21.76 31.50
C PRO A 58 11.22 -20.70 31.94
N SER A 59 9.97 -20.81 31.49
CA SER A 59 8.86 -20.16 32.17
C SER A 59 7.55 -20.95 32.07
N PRO A 60 6.71 -20.86 33.10
CA PRO A 60 5.99 -22.00 33.64
C PRO A 60 4.57 -22.16 33.09
N SER A 61 4.13 -23.42 33.07
CA SER A 61 2.71 -23.79 33.02
C SER A 61 1.99 -23.31 34.27
N GLY A 62 0.96 -22.48 34.07
CA GLY A 62 0.01 -22.07 35.10
C GLY A 62 -1.40 -22.48 34.70
N SER A 63 -1.83 -23.64 35.17
CA SER A 63 -3.20 -24.14 35.14
C SER A 63 -4.07 -23.33 36.12
N ARG A 64 -5.27 -22.90 35.73
CA ARG A 64 -6.29 -22.40 36.67
C ARG A 64 -7.68 -22.97 36.32
N PRO A 65 -8.53 -23.33 37.32
CA PRO A 65 -9.53 -24.37 37.17
C PRO A 65 -10.93 -23.88 36.81
N ALA A 66 -11.78 -24.87 36.54
CA ALA A 66 -13.22 -24.82 36.32
C ALA A 66 -14.04 -24.59 37.62
N ALA A 67 -15.36 -24.41 37.40
CA ALA A 67 -16.48 -24.17 38.34
C ALA A 67 -16.78 -22.67 38.57
N GLN A 68 -18.03 -22.18 38.57
CA GLN A 68 -19.19 -22.77 39.25
C GLN A 68 -20.52 -22.16 38.73
N ARG A 69 -21.57 -22.95 38.87
CA ARG A 69 -22.98 -22.77 38.46
C ARG A 69 -23.79 -22.12 39.59
N ALA A 70 -24.69 -21.18 39.30
CA ALA A 70 -25.91 -20.83 40.09
C ALA A 70 -26.77 -19.87 39.24
N ALA A 71 -27.95 -20.25 38.75
CA ALA A 71 -29.26 -20.34 39.41
C ALA A 71 -29.97 -18.97 39.60
N SER A 72 -31.17 -18.88 39.02
CA SER A 72 -32.11 -17.76 38.88
C SER A 72 -32.60 -17.12 40.20
N PRO A 73 -33.30 -15.97 40.10
CA PRO A 73 -34.72 -16.04 40.41
C PRO A 73 -35.65 -15.23 39.47
N THR A 74 -36.83 -15.80 39.29
CA THR A 74 -38.06 -15.20 38.77
C THR A 74 -38.68 -14.30 39.84
N THR A 75 -39.16 -13.09 39.49
CA THR A 75 -40.31 -12.47 40.18
C THR A 75 -41.05 -11.51 39.26
N THR A 76 -42.34 -11.78 39.15
CA THR A 76 -43.42 -11.03 38.51
C THR A 76 -43.85 -9.84 39.36
N ALA A 77 -44.08 -8.67 38.76
CA ALA A 77 -45.12 -7.72 39.15
C ALA A 77 -45.38 -6.68 38.04
N ALA A 78 -46.63 -6.60 37.60
CA ALA A 78 -47.23 -5.48 36.86
C ALA A 78 -48.15 -4.70 37.82
N PRO A 79 -48.92 -3.69 37.39
CA PRO A 79 -48.68 -2.54 36.51
C PRO A 79 -48.90 -1.20 37.27
N ASP A 80 -48.43 -0.05 36.77
CA ASP A 80 -49.24 1.17 36.90
C ASP A 80 -48.88 2.30 35.92
N GLN A 81 -49.93 3.07 35.62
CA GLN A 81 -50.08 4.06 34.57
C GLN A 81 -49.22 5.31 34.74
N THR A 82 -48.83 5.91 33.63
CA THR A 82 -48.94 7.37 33.45
C THR A 82 -48.95 7.72 31.97
N ARG A 83 -50.07 8.28 31.51
CA ARG A 83 -50.21 8.90 30.18
C ARG A 83 -49.29 10.11 30.12
N ASN A 84 -48.30 10.08 29.25
CA ASN A 84 -47.60 11.28 28.81
C ASN A 84 -47.91 11.53 27.33
N SER A 85 -48.67 12.59 27.08
CA SER A 85 -48.88 13.17 25.75
C SER A 85 -47.58 13.85 25.31
N GLY A 86 -46.63 13.04 24.82
CA GLY A 86 -45.37 13.53 24.27
C GLY A 86 -45.55 13.99 22.83
N THR A 87 -45.52 15.31 22.63
CA THR A 87 -45.30 15.98 21.34
C THR A 87 -44.33 15.19 20.48
N ALA A 88 -44.78 14.76 19.30
CA ALA A 88 -43.95 14.06 18.32
C ALA A 88 -42.70 14.91 18.03
N ALA A 89 -41.55 14.44 18.50
CA ALA A 89 -40.28 15.05 18.18
C ALA A 89 -40.07 14.98 16.66
N PRO A 90 -39.64 16.06 16.00
CA PRO A 90 -39.35 16.02 14.58
C PRO A 90 -38.29 14.94 14.35
N THR A 91 -38.66 13.92 13.58
CA THR A 91 -37.75 12.87 13.16
C THR A 91 -36.76 13.52 12.19
N THR A 92 -35.63 13.99 12.71
CA THR A 92 -34.54 14.50 11.90
C THR A 92 -34.05 13.33 11.04
N ALA A 93 -34.51 13.27 9.79
CA ALA A 93 -34.04 12.30 8.83
C ALA A 93 -32.51 12.41 8.80
N ALA A 94 -31.83 11.31 9.13
CA ALA A 94 -30.38 11.28 9.11
C ALA A 94 -29.93 11.51 7.66
N SER A 95 -29.44 12.72 7.39
CA SER A 95 -28.85 13.08 6.10
C SER A 95 -27.72 12.10 5.82
N THR A 96 -27.97 11.15 4.94
CA THR A 96 -26.97 10.19 4.49
C THR A 96 -26.02 10.98 3.60
N SER A 97 -24.93 11.47 4.19
CA SER A 97 -23.88 12.16 3.45
C SER A 97 -23.46 11.27 2.29
N ALA A 98 -23.55 11.78 1.06
CA ALA A 98 -23.09 11.06 -0.11
C ALA A 98 -21.62 10.62 0.08
N PRO A 99 -21.25 9.40 -0.35
CA PRO A 99 -19.87 8.95 -0.25
C PRO A 99 -18.97 9.91 -1.03
N ILE A 100 -18.01 10.52 -0.32
CA ILE A 100 -17.05 11.46 -0.91
C ILE A 100 -16.06 10.65 -1.74
N SER A 101 -15.97 10.96 -3.04
CA SER A 101 -15.06 10.34 -3.99
C SER A 101 -13.83 11.21 -4.25
N THR A 102 -12.83 10.63 -4.93
CA THR A 102 -11.78 11.44 -5.56
C THR A 102 -12.41 12.28 -6.68
N ALA A 103 -11.96 13.53 -6.86
CA ALA A 103 -12.41 14.33 -7.99
C ALA A 103 -11.90 13.74 -9.32
N ALA A 104 -12.72 13.77 -10.36
CA ALA A 104 -12.34 13.27 -11.67
C ALA A 104 -11.30 14.19 -12.33
N GLY A 105 -10.45 13.62 -13.19
CA GLY A 105 -9.44 14.33 -13.97
C GLY A 105 -8.06 13.71 -13.85
N GLN A 106 -7.03 14.44 -14.27
CA GLN A 106 -5.65 13.94 -14.32
C GLN A 106 -4.79 14.51 -13.20
N TYR A 107 -4.09 13.64 -12.49
CA TYR A 107 -3.16 13.96 -11.41
C TYR A 107 -1.75 13.49 -11.78
N THR A 108 -0.75 14.31 -11.48
CA THR A 108 0.65 13.96 -11.72
C THR A 108 1.34 13.60 -10.42
N TYR A 109 2.09 12.50 -10.44
CA TYR A 109 2.97 12.08 -9.37
C TYR A 109 4.42 12.19 -9.83
N THR A 110 5.31 12.60 -8.93
CA THR A 110 6.75 12.36 -9.07
C THR A 110 7.11 11.09 -8.32
N ALA A 111 8.15 10.41 -8.78
CA ALA A 111 8.60 9.18 -8.17
C ALA A 111 10.13 9.12 -8.13
N LYS A 112 10.68 8.81 -6.95
CA LYS A 112 12.13 8.79 -6.71
C LYS A 112 12.53 7.61 -5.84
N GLY A 113 13.71 7.06 -6.07
CA GLY A 113 14.26 6.01 -5.22
C GLY A 113 15.25 5.10 -5.92
N THR A 114 15.21 3.82 -5.58
CA THR A 114 16.09 2.79 -6.12
C THR A 114 15.32 1.49 -6.33
N VAL A 115 15.61 0.83 -7.44
CA VAL A 115 15.23 -0.56 -7.70
C VAL A 115 16.49 -1.39 -7.94
N THR A 116 16.55 -2.61 -7.43
CA THR A 116 17.68 -3.50 -7.64
C THR A 116 17.21 -4.74 -8.36
N VAL A 117 17.80 -5.04 -9.52
CA VAL A 117 17.68 -6.33 -10.22
C VAL A 117 19.10 -6.71 -10.64
N GLY A 118 19.77 -7.53 -9.83
CA GLY A 118 21.22 -7.73 -9.92
C GLY A 118 22.01 -6.54 -9.40
N THR A 119 21.96 -5.38 -10.08
CA THR A 119 22.60 -4.13 -9.65
C THR A 119 21.57 -3.06 -9.29
N PRO A 120 21.85 -2.18 -8.30
CA PRO A 120 20.98 -1.06 -7.98
C PRO A 120 20.89 -0.06 -9.13
N GLN A 121 19.69 0.39 -9.44
CA GLN A 121 19.37 1.35 -10.49
C GLN A 121 18.55 2.49 -9.87
N PRO A 122 18.95 3.75 -10.11
CA PRO A 122 18.21 4.89 -9.62
C PRO A 122 16.87 5.00 -10.33
N VAL A 123 15.95 5.63 -9.63
CA VAL A 123 14.60 5.84 -10.09
C VAL A 123 14.27 7.32 -9.96
N ASP A 124 13.90 7.97 -11.05
CA ASP A 124 13.46 9.36 -11.09
C ASP A 124 12.54 9.62 -12.29
N GLY A 125 11.22 9.62 -12.06
CA GLY A 125 10.30 9.96 -13.13
C GLY A 125 8.93 10.38 -12.66
N LYS A 126 7.97 10.28 -13.57
CA LYS A 126 6.60 10.74 -13.35
C LYS A 126 5.60 9.65 -13.66
N ALA A 127 4.44 9.78 -13.06
CA ALA A 127 3.28 8.95 -13.33
C ALA A 127 2.03 9.83 -13.43
N THR A 128 1.11 9.48 -14.31
CA THR A 128 -0.16 10.18 -14.51
C THR A 128 -1.29 9.29 -14.04
N LEU A 129 -2.06 9.77 -13.08
CA LEU A 129 -3.28 9.15 -12.59
C LEU A 129 -4.48 9.82 -13.22
N THR A 130 -5.23 9.09 -14.04
CA THR A 130 -6.52 9.50 -14.57
C THR A 130 -7.63 8.91 -13.70
N VAL A 131 -8.52 9.75 -13.20
CA VAL A 131 -9.67 9.35 -12.37
C VAL A 131 -10.95 9.69 -13.10
N ASP A 132 -11.81 8.69 -13.27
CA ASP A 132 -13.11 8.89 -13.89
C ASP A 132 -14.16 9.42 -12.89
N PRO A 133 -15.21 10.10 -13.38
CA PRO A 133 -16.38 10.40 -12.56
C PRO A 133 -16.98 9.13 -11.95
N VAL A 134 -17.53 9.26 -10.75
CA VAL A 134 -18.24 8.15 -10.11
C VAL A 134 -19.48 7.78 -10.92
N ALA A 135 -19.63 6.49 -11.22
CA ALA A 135 -20.82 5.94 -11.87
C ALA A 135 -21.30 4.71 -11.09
N GLY A 136 -22.59 4.66 -10.73
CA GLY A 136 -23.15 3.52 -10.01
C GLY A 136 -22.52 3.23 -8.64
N GLY A 137 -21.92 4.23 -7.98
CA GLY A 137 -21.20 4.06 -6.72
C GLY A 137 -19.78 3.47 -6.88
N GLN A 138 -19.29 3.32 -8.11
CA GLN A 138 -17.95 2.85 -8.44
C GLN A 138 -17.12 4.00 -9.01
N GLN A 139 -15.82 3.99 -8.73
CA GLN A 139 -14.85 4.90 -9.31
C GLN A 139 -13.75 4.10 -9.99
N HIS A 140 -13.55 4.41 -11.27
CA HIS A 140 -12.48 3.86 -12.09
C HIS A 140 -11.26 4.79 -12.08
N SER A 141 -10.07 4.22 -12.15
CA SER A 141 -8.85 5.01 -12.34
C SER A 141 -7.72 4.22 -12.99
N VAL A 142 -6.87 4.93 -13.72
CA VAL A 142 -5.68 4.39 -14.38
C VAL A 142 -4.47 5.22 -13.95
N LEU A 143 -3.43 4.58 -13.42
CA LEU A 143 -2.10 5.17 -13.35
C LEU A 143 -1.23 4.58 -14.43
N GLU A 144 -0.55 5.47 -15.15
CA GLU A 144 0.45 5.11 -16.14
C GLU A 144 1.78 5.82 -15.86
N GLY A 145 2.88 5.11 -16.05
CA GLY A 145 4.22 5.69 -16.14
C GLY A 145 5.24 4.64 -16.55
N ASP A 146 6.53 4.95 -16.42
CA ASP A 146 7.59 4.16 -17.07
C ASP A 146 7.75 2.72 -16.53
N GLN A 147 7.21 2.43 -15.35
CA GLN A 147 7.23 1.08 -14.76
C GLN A 147 6.02 0.23 -15.16
N GLY A 148 5.06 0.79 -15.88
CA GLY A 148 3.86 0.10 -16.32
C GLY A 148 2.57 0.85 -16.04
N ARG A 149 1.48 0.09 -16.09
CA ARG A 149 0.10 0.55 -15.99
C ARG A 149 -0.60 -0.18 -14.85
N THR A 150 -1.31 0.58 -14.02
CA THR A 150 -2.22 0.05 -13.02
C THR A 150 -3.60 0.61 -13.29
N GLU A 151 -4.57 -0.27 -13.44
CA GLU A 151 -5.97 0.06 -13.65
C GLU A 151 -6.76 -0.53 -12.48
N GLN A 152 -7.64 0.25 -11.87
CA GLN A 152 -8.38 -0.19 -10.69
C GLN A 152 -9.81 0.32 -10.70
N ASP A 153 -10.70 -0.52 -10.20
CA ASP A 153 -12.06 -0.16 -9.84
C ASP A 153 -12.24 -0.23 -8.33
N VAL A 154 -12.80 0.84 -7.77
CA VAL A 154 -13.17 0.89 -6.35
C VAL A 154 -14.66 1.12 -6.19
N VAL A 155 -15.29 0.32 -5.33
CA VAL A 155 -16.66 0.57 -4.84
C VAL A 155 -16.58 1.55 -3.67
N LEU A 156 -17.34 2.62 -3.77
CA LEU A 156 -17.46 3.64 -2.74
C LEU A 156 -18.64 3.31 -1.84
N ARG A 157 -18.37 3.13 -0.54
CA ARG A 157 -19.40 2.93 0.47
C ARG A 157 -19.26 4.00 1.55
N SER A 158 -20.27 4.13 2.39
CA SER A 158 -20.25 5.09 3.50
C SER A 158 -19.12 4.83 4.51
N ASP A 159 -18.67 3.58 4.61
CA ASP A 159 -17.66 3.12 5.57
C ASP A 159 -16.24 2.96 4.99
N GLY A 160 -16.05 3.18 3.69
CA GLY A 160 -14.73 3.10 3.07
C GLY A 160 -14.72 2.95 1.54
N ARG A 161 -13.50 2.78 1.03
CA ARG A 161 -13.22 2.44 -0.38
C ARG A 161 -12.86 0.96 -0.46
N PHE A 162 -13.50 0.23 -1.36
CA PHE A 162 -13.31 -1.21 -1.51
C PHE A 162 -12.79 -1.54 -2.90
N LEU A 163 -11.70 -2.30 -3.01
CA LEU A 163 -11.15 -2.77 -4.27
C LEU A 163 -12.08 -3.82 -4.86
N ALA A 164 -12.59 -3.58 -6.07
CA ALA A 164 -13.38 -4.54 -6.83
C ALA A 164 -12.58 -5.19 -7.97
N SER A 165 -11.71 -4.42 -8.62
CA SER A 165 -10.79 -4.92 -9.64
C SER A 165 -9.43 -4.23 -9.54
N LEU A 166 -8.37 -4.95 -9.88
CA LEU A 166 -7.03 -4.43 -10.04
C LEU A 166 -6.36 -5.13 -11.21
N ASP A 167 -5.95 -4.38 -12.21
CA ASP A 167 -5.14 -4.82 -13.34
C ASP A 167 -3.77 -4.16 -13.28
N LEU A 168 -2.73 -4.98 -13.26
CA LEU A 168 -1.32 -4.58 -13.21
C LEU A 168 -0.64 -5.07 -14.48
N THR A 169 0.01 -4.17 -15.19
CA THR A 169 0.77 -4.50 -16.41
C THR A 169 2.13 -3.83 -16.37
N ASN A 170 3.20 -4.62 -16.47
CA ASN A 170 4.57 -4.13 -16.65
C ASN A 170 5.37 -5.11 -17.51
N PRO A 171 6.62 -4.79 -17.89
CA PRO A 171 7.41 -5.66 -18.76
C PRO A 171 7.71 -7.07 -18.24
N ALA A 172 7.64 -7.32 -16.93
CA ALA A 172 7.92 -8.67 -16.39
C ALA A 172 6.68 -9.50 -16.07
N PHE A 173 5.54 -8.88 -15.81
CA PHE A 173 4.30 -9.59 -15.54
C PHE A 173 3.06 -8.75 -15.85
N SER A 174 1.95 -9.46 -16.09
CA SER A 174 0.61 -8.91 -16.01
C SER A 174 -0.18 -9.71 -14.98
N LYS A 175 -0.89 -9.02 -14.10
CA LYS A 175 -1.72 -9.65 -13.05
C LYS A 175 -3.05 -8.93 -12.92
N GLN A 176 -4.09 -9.71 -12.75
CA GLN A 176 -5.43 -9.21 -12.49
C GLN A 176 -5.95 -9.81 -11.19
N PHE A 177 -6.57 -8.99 -10.35
CA PHE A 177 -7.27 -9.40 -9.13
C PHE A 177 -8.71 -8.92 -9.21
N ARG A 178 -9.66 -9.78 -8.83
CA ARG A 178 -11.10 -9.48 -8.77
C ARG A 178 -11.71 -10.08 -7.49
N PRO A 179 -11.39 -9.52 -6.32
CA PRO A 179 -11.90 -10.06 -5.07
C PRO A 179 -13.44 -9.95 -5.01
N ASP A 180 -14.10 -11.06 -4.68
CA ASP A 180 -15.54 -11.13 -4.44
C ASP A 180 -15.79 -11.78 -3.06
N PRO A 181 -16.28 -11.04 -2.05
CA PRO A 181 -16.68 -9.63 -2.11
C PRO A 181 -15.49 -8.65 -2.26
N PRO A 182 -15.72 -7.40 -2.73
CA PRO A 182 -14.71 -6.35 -2.76
C PRO A 182 -14.04 -6.14 -1.39
N VAL A 183 -12.72 -5.96 -1.37
CA VAL A 183 -11.93 -5.86 -0.12
C VAL A 183 -11.67 -4.42 0.30
N LEU A 184 -11.67 -4.14 1.59
CA LEU A 184 -11.45 -2.79 2.12
C LEU A 184 -10.02 -2.29 1.85
N LEU A 185 -9.89 -1.22 1.05
CA LEU A 185 -8.62 -0.52 0.82
C LEU A 185 -8.36 0.56 1.85
N LEU A 186 -9.38 1.35 2.18
CA LEU A 186 -9.24 2.47 3.09
C LEU A 186 -10.57 2.69 3.84
N PRO A 187 -10.56 2.65 5.18
CA PRO A 187 -11.74 3.00 5.96
C PRO A 187 -12.10 4.49 5.84
N ALA A 188 -13.39 4.79 5.89
CA ALA A 188 -13.93 6.14 6.01
C ALA A 188 -14.75 6.24 7.32
N PRO A 189 -14.37 7.10 8.28
CA PRO A 189 -13.12 7.88 8.32
C PRO A 189 -11.88 6.99 8.56
N ALA A 190 -10.72 7.49 8.12
CA ALA A 190 -9.41 6.91 8.43
C ALA A 190 -8.97 7.32 9.85
N THR A 191 -9.55 6.66 10.85
CA THR A 191 -9.28 6.91 12.28
C THR A 191 -7.98 6.27 12.72
N VAL A 192 -7.13 7.01 13.43
CA VAL A 192 -5.87 6.50 14.01
C VAL A 192 -6.14 5.29 14.91
N GLY A 193 -5.31 4.26 14.82
CA GLY A 193 -5.46 2.99 15.52
C GLY A 193 -6.31 1.95 14.76
N ARG A 194 -7.11 2.36 13.78
CA ARG A 194 -7.90 1.42 12.97
C ARG A 194 -6.96 0.54 12.14
N SER A 195 -7.15 -0.77 12.26
CA SER A 195 -6.39 -1.79 11.54
C SER A 195 -7.34 -2.71 10.79
N TRP A 196 -6.90 -3.24 9.65
CA TRP A 196 -7.66 -4.22 8.87
C TRP A 196 -6.72 -5.06 8.01
N THR A 197 -7.17 -6.25 7.65
CA THR A 197 -6.47 -7.13 6.73
C THR A 197 -7.36 -7.47 5.55
N TRP A 198 -6.75 -7.88 4.45
CA TRP A 198 -7.48 -8.44 3.33
C TRP A 198 -6.62 -9.44 2.57
N ARG A 199 -7.30 -10.29 1.79
CA ARG A 199 -6.68 -11.27 0.89
C ARG A 199 -7.34 -11.17 -0.48
N ALA A 200 -6.55 -11.41 -1.52
CA ALA A 200 -7.05 -11.55 -2.88
C ALA A 200 -6.22 -12.60 -3.63
N THR A 201 -6.85 -13.32 -4.55
CA THR A 201 -6.15 -14.22 -5.47
C THR A 201 -6.26 -13.64 -6.87
N SER A 202 -5.19 -13.74 -7.65
CA SER A 202 -5.22 -13.33 -9.05
C SER A 202 -6.21 -14.19 -9.85
N THR A 203 -6.78 -13.66 -10.93
CA THR A 203 -7.78 -14.36 -11.74
C THR A 203 -7.23 -15.58 -12.46
N ASP A 204 -5.90 -15.62 -12.70
CA ASP A 204 -5.19 -16.81 -13.18
C ASP A 204 -4.89 -17.85 -12.08
N SER A 205 -5.28 -17.58 -10.84
CA SER A 205 -5.03 -18.41 -9.64
C SER A 205 -3.55 -18.66 -9.31
N LYS A 206 -2.62 -17.89 -9.89
CA LYS A 206 -1.18 -18.11 -9.71
C LYS A 206 -0.54 -17.25 -8.63
N THR A 207 -1.19 -16.17 -8.20
CA THR A 207 -0.66 -15.23 -7.22
C THR A 207 -1.68 -14.98 -6.11
N ASN A 208 -1.27 -15.15 -4.87
CA ASN A 208 -2.06 -14.76 -3.69
C ASN A 208 -1.48 -13.48 -3.11
N ALA A 209 -2.34 -12.55 -2.72
CA ALA A 209 -1.99 -11.32 -2.04
C ALA A 209 -2.61 -11.27 -0.64
N GLU A 210 -1.81 -10.87 0.34
CA GLU A 210 -2.24 -10.61 1.71
C GLU A 210 -1.72 -9.25 2.17
N ALA A 211 -2.62 -8.44 2.72
CA ALA A 211 -2.31 -7.12 3.22
C ALA A 211 -2.70 -6.99 4.70
N SER A 212 -1.82 -6.38 5.48
CA SER A 212 -2.10 -5.91 6.83
C SER A 212 -1.91 -4.40 6.89
N ASN A 213 -2.95 -3.67 7.27
CA ASN A 213 -3.00 -2.22 7.19
C ASN A 213 -3.33 -1.62 8.55
N GLN A 214 -2.77 -0.44 8.84
CA GLN A 214 -3.08 0.32 10.04
C GLN A 214 -2.98 1.83 9.80
N VAL A 215 -3.97 2.60 10.26
CA VAL A 215 -3.83 4.06 10.36
C VAL A 215 -3.00 4.38 11.60
N VAL A 216 -1.77 4.85 11.42
CA VAL A 216 -0.80 5.01 12.51
C VAL A 216 -0.75 6.41 13.09
N ARG A 217 -1.02 7.45 12.29
CA ARG A 217 -1.03 8.86 12.73
C ARG A 217 -1.74 9.77 11.73
N ARG A 218 -1.82 11.06 12.05
CA ARG A 218 -2.16 12.12 11.10
C ARG A 218 -0.95 13.02 10.89
N GLU A 219 -0.79 13.54 9.67
CA GLU A 219 0.31 14.41 9.29
C GLU A 219 -0.16 15.43 8.25
N THR A 220 0.34 16.66 8.31
CA THR A 220 0.03 17.69 7.32
C THR A 220 1.20 17.86 6.35
N LEU A 221 0.95 17.56 5.07
CA LEU A 221 1.92 17.74 4.00
C LEU A 221 1.69 19.08 3.28
N THR A 222 2.68 19.53 2.51
CA THR A 222 2.55 20.70 1.62
C THR A 222 2.60 20.22 0.17
N VAL A 223 1.54 20.48 -0.61
CA VAL A 223 1.39 20.07 -2.01
C VAL A 223 1.12 21.31 -2.85
N ASN A 224 2.03 21.68 -3.75
CA ASN A 224 1.93 22.92 -4.54
C ASN A 224 1.54 24.17 -3.72
N GLY A 225 2.13 24.33 -2.53
CA GLY A 225 1.83 25.43 -1.61
C GLY A 225 0.58 25.23 -0.72
N GLU A 226 -0.25 24.22 -0.99
CA GLU A 226 -1.43 23.90 -0.17
C GLU A 226 -1.06 23.00 1.02
N LYS A 227 -1.58 23.28 2.22
CA LYS A 227 -1.48 22.38 3.38
C LYS A 227 -2.56 21.30 3.32
N VAL A 228 -2.15 20.03 3.29
CA VAL A 228 -3.04 18.87 3.15
C VAL A 228 -2.90 17.95 4.36
N THR A 229 -3.93 17.89 5.20
CA THR A 229 -4.00 16.92 6.29
C THR A 229 -4.25 15.51 5.74
N CYS A 230 -3.40 14.58 6.14
CA CYS A 230 -3.40 13.20 5.71
C CYS A 230 -3.52 12.27 6.92
N ALA A 231 -4.27 11.18 6.75
CA ALA A 231 -4.08 9.98 7.55
C ALA A 231 -2.83 9.24 7.02
N VAL A 232 -2.00 8.75 7.92
CA VAL A 232 -0.83 7.93 7.55
C VAL A 232 -1.18 6.47 7.77
N VAL A 233 -1.16 5.70 6.69
CA VAL A 233 -1.46 4.27 6.68
C VAL A 233 -0.18 3.49 6.47
N GLU A 234 0.11 2.55 7.37
CA GLU A 234 1.18 1.57 7.17
C GLU A 234 0.58 0.26 6.68
N THR A 235 1.15 -0.27 5.61
CA THR A 235 0.71 -1.51 4.95
C THR A 235 1.88 -2.47 4.90
N THR A 236 1.67 -3.72 5.28
CA THR A 236 2.57 -4.83 4.94
C THR A 236 1.89 -5.69 3.88
N LEU A 237 2.56 -5.87 2.74
CA LEU A 237 2.13 -6.78 1.68
C LEU A 237 2.98 -8.05 1.69
N VAL A 238 2.31 -9.19 1.55
CA VAL A 238 2.92 -10.45 1.15
C VAL A 238 2.24 -10.96 -0.12
N LEU A 239 3.05 -11.34 -1.12
CA LEU A 239 2.61 -12.11 -2.27
C LEU A 239 3.25 -13.49 -2.27
N SER A 240 2.49 -14.48 -2.69
CA SER A 240 2.97 -15.85 -2.90
C SER A 240 2.44 -16.45 -4.19
N GLY A 241 3.15 -17.45 -4.71
CA GLY A 241 2.84 -18.11 -5.98
C GLY A 241 3.92 -17.88 -7.02
N ASP A 242 3.55 -17.56 -8.26
CA ASP A 242 4.50 -17.26 -9.35
C ASP A 242 5.21 -15.89 -9.20
N ILE A 243 4.67 -15.04 -8.31
CA ILE A 243 5.32 -13.86 -7.77
C ILE A 243 5.46 -14.06 -6.26
N ALA A 244 6.69 -14.00 -5.75
CA ALA A 244 6.94 -13.94 -4.33
C ALA A 244 7.40 -12.52 -3.98
N TYR A 245 6.74 -11.87 -3.03
CA TYR A 245 7.10 -10.52 -2.62
C TYR A 245 6.77 -10.28 -1.16
N ARG A 246 7.62 -9.52 -0.48
CA ARG A 246 7.32 -8.96 0.83
C ARG A 246 7.76 -7.51 0.87
N GLY A 247 6.87 -6.64 1.30
CA GLY A 247 7.18 -5.22 1.43
C GLY A 247 6.32 -4.50 2.42
N THR A 248 6.75 -3.28 2.74
CA THR A 248 5.99 -2.32 3.53
C THR A 248 5.80 -1.05 2.74
N THR A 249 4.64 -0.42 2.93
CA THR A 249 4.42 0.95 2.51
C THR A 249 3.93 1.81 3.67
N THR A 250 4.43 3.04 3.74
CA THR A 250 3.74 4.17 4.37
C THR A 250 3.03 5.06 3.34
N THR A 251 1.71 5.23 3.48
CA THR A 251 0.84 6.04 2.61
C THR A 251 0.29 7.24 3.36
N TRP A 252 0.41 8.43 2.81
CA TRP A 252 -0.25 9.63 3.31
C TRP A 252 -1.48 9.89 2.46
N VAL A 253 -2.66 9.56 2.98
CA VAL A 253 -3.93 9.72 2.25
C VAL A 253 -4.75 10.87 2.80
N SER A 254 -5.21 11.76 1.93
CA SER A 254 -6.06 12.87 2.35
C SER A 254 -7.51 12.41 2.50
N ASP A 255 -8.10 12.65 3.67
CA ASP A 255 -9.55 12.46 3.85
C ASP A 255 -10.36 13.39 2.95
N ARG A 256 -9.86 14.61 2.71
CA ARG A 256 -10.56 15.61 1.89
C ARG A 256 -10.58 15.22 0.41
N TYR A 257 -9.42 14.81 -0.11
CA TYR A 257 -9.25 14.53 -1.54
C TYR A 257 -9.46 13.06 -1.92
N ARG A 258 -9.54 12.17 -0.92
CA ARG A 258 -9.60 10.70 -1.09
C ARG A 258 -8.47 10.11 -1.94
N LEU A 259 -7.36 10.85 -2.03
CA LEU A 259 -6.18 10.52 -2.82
C LEU A 259 -4.97 10.29 -1.92
N PRO A 260 -4.07 9.37 -2.31
CA PRO A 260 -2.71 9.32 -1.77
C PRO A 260 -1.98 10.59 -2.21
N VAL A 261 -1.45 11.31 -1.24
CA VAL A 261 -0.66 12.52 -1.42
C VAL A 261 0.82 12.18 -1.54
N LYS A 262 1.25 11.14 -0.83
CA LYS A 262 2.61 10.65 -0.82
C LYS A 262 2.57 9.17 -0.49
N ASP A 263 3.50 8.41 -1.05
CA ASP A 263 3.77 7.05 -0.62
C ASP A 263 5.26 6.80 -0.49
N ARG A 264 5.62 5.88 0.40
CA ARG A 264 6.96 5.30 0.46
C ARG A 264 6.89 3.79 0.61
N SER A 265 7.22 3.07 -0.45
CA SER A 265 7.27 1.61 -0.49
C SER A 265 8.69 1.09 -0.38
N ARG A 266 8.88 0.01 0.38
CA ARG A 266 10.11 -0.78 0.42
C ARG A 266 9.77 -2.26 0.36
N GLY A 267 10.51 -3.03 -0.42
CA GLY A 267 10.33 -4.48 -0.38
C GLY A 267 11.30 -5.23 -1.24
N SER A 268 11.16 -6.54 -1.23
CA SER A 268 11.94 -7.45 -2.06
C SER A 268 11.13 -8.68 -2.41
N GLY A 269 11.55 -9.35 -3.47
CA GLY A 269 10.83 -10.50 -3.98
C GLY A 269 11.57 -11.21 -5.11
N THR A 270 10.87 -12.14 -5.72
CA THR A 270 11.28 -12.82 -6.95
C THR A 270 10.11 -12.84 -7.93
N VAL A 271 10.42 -12.64 -9.22
CA VAL A 271 9.50 -12.88 -10.34
C VAL A 271 10.22 -13.79 -11.31
N ASN A 272 9.63 -14.93 -11.68
CA ASN A 272 10.24 -15.91 -12.59
C ASN A 272 11.68 -16.30 -12.17
N GLY A 273 11.94 -16.40 -10.86
CA GLY A 273 13.26 -16.73 -10.31
C GLY A 273 14.26 -15.57 -10.25
N VAL A 274 13.94 -14.39 -10.80
CA VAL A 274 14.80 -13.21 -10.75
C VAL A 274 14.48 -12.40 -9.48
N ALA A 275 15.48 -12.26 -8.61
CA ALA A 275 15.36 -11.47 -7.39
C ALA A 275 15.36 -9.97 -7.67
N PHE A 276 14.53 -9.24 -6.92
CA PHE A 276 14.47 -7.78 -6.97
C PHE A 276 14.27 -7.16 -5.59
N SER A 277 14.61 -5.87 -5.45
CA SER A 277 14.22 -5.04 -4.31
C SER A 277 13.91 -3.61 -4.71
N THR A 278 13.14 -2.91 -3.89
CA THR A 278 12.71 -1.52 -4.12
C THR A 278 12.77 -0.70 -2.84
N ASP A 279 13.11 0.59 -2.96
CA ASP A 279 12.81 1.67 -2.01
C ASP A 279 12.42 2.89 -2.84
N ILE A 280 11.12 3.17 -2.95
CA ILE A 280 10.56 4.20 -3.82
C ILE A 280 9.64 5.09 -3.02
N THR A 281 9.74 6.39 -3.27
CA THR A 281 8.82 7.41 -2.78
C THR A 281 8.09 8.04 -3.96
N THR A 282 6.78 8.19 -3.86
CA THR A 282 6.01 9.07 -4.75
C THR A 282 5.40 10.23 -4.02
N ALA A 283 5.16 11.31 -4.76
CA ALA A 283 4.49 12.48 -4.24
C ALA A 283 3.60 13.10 -5.32
N LEU A 284 2.35 13.38 -4.93
CA LEU A 284 1.39 14.12 -5.71
C LEU A 284 1.91 15.54 -5.95
N GLN A 285 1.87 16.00 -7.21
CA GLN A 285 2.30 17.34 -7.56
C GLN A 285 1.23 18.40 -7.27
N SER A 286 -0.04 18.07 -7.42
CA SER A 286 -1.18 18.99 -7.24
C SER A 286 -2.40 18.25 -6.69
N THR A 287 -3.10 18.86 -5.74
CA THR A 287 -4.41 18.38 -5.23
C THR A 287 -5.56 18.62 -6.21
N ARG A 288 -5.33 19.47 -7.21
CA ARG A 288 -6.29 19.79 -8.27
C ARG A 288 -5.91 19.03 -9.53
N PRO A 289 -6.86 18.29 -10.13
CA PRO A 289 -6.61 17.67 -11.42
C PRO A 289 -6.44 18.75 -12.50
N ALA A 290 -5.67 18.42 -13.53
CA ALA A 290 -5.52 19.23 -14.74
C ALA A 290 -6.76 19.15 -15.64
#